data_AF-A0A1I6UZM6-F1
#
_entry.id   AF-A0A1I6UZM6-F1
#
_cell.length_a   1.000
_cell.length_b   1.000
_cell.length_c   1.000
_cell.angle_alpha   90.00
_cell.angle_beta   90.00
_cell.angle_gamma   90.00
#
_symmetry.space_group_name_H-M   'P 1'
#
loop_
_entity.id
_entity.type
_entity.pdbx_description
1 polymer ?
#
loop_
_entity_poly.entity_id
_entity_poly.type
_entity_poly.pdbx_seq_one_letter_code
_entity_poly.pdbx_strand_id
1 'polypeptide(L)'
;MSEELVHDIGLWLLIPSIVLFTVIVTATALGTPSEIRFRRKERQLARLQQAADQCENQVFEIDWFDYREIPKPEILAVLREHGWGYQDDDLGEAGWLLRFVPAEDRDANGKEDAQRRLRADLRDAEMDVRGAYHLDTSQYAPLSYPEIRGIVRAAGLTVATNTRTAVGRTLVLSKPQTTVLSSSDGPFKPKATLPSRDLDRVRERQRVWAKQFNRQVGLAFLHGFIGLFALAAALTSEPADGTGHYLAWALATVALLLFIRAVLKGLDVRRKRWDELGHLLER
;
A
#
# COMPACT_ATOMS: atom_id res chain seq x y z
N MET A 1 17.23 37.31 -35.84
CA MET A 1 17.01 35.86 -35.72
C MET A 1 15.95 35.49 -36.74
N SER A 2 16.23 34.55 -37.64
CA SER A 2 15.23 34.06 -38.59
C SER A 2 14.15 33.27 -37.84
N GLU A 3 12.90 33.38 -38.29
CA GLU A 3 11.77 32.61 -37.74
C GLU A 3 12.02 31.10 -37.80
N GLU A 4 12.78 30.64 -38.80
CA GLU A 4 13.24 29.25 -38.93
C GLU A 4 14.03 28.78 -37.71
N LEU A 5 14.91 29.62 -37.17
CA LEU A 5 15.76 29.27 -36.03
C LEU A 5 14.96 29.16 -34.73
N VAL A 6 13.89 29.96 -34.58
CA VAL A 6 12.97 29.87 -33.43
C VAL A 6 12.13 28.60 -33.52
N HIS A 7 11.69 28.22 -34.73
CA HIS A 7 10.90 27.02 -34.94
C HIS A 7 11.73 25.75 -34.67
N ASP A 8 12.97 25.71 -35.14
CA ASP A 8 13.89 24.59 -34.92
C ASP A 8 14.21 24.38 -33.44
N ILE A 9 14.52 25.47 -32.72
CA ILE A 9 14.78 25.41 -31.27
C ILE A 9 13.54 24.92 -30.51
N GLY A 10 12.35 25.38 -30.89
CA GLY A 10 11.09 24.96 -30.29
C GLY A 10 10.85 23.46 -30.47
N LEU A 11 11.08 22.93 -31.68
CA LEU A 11 10.91 21.51 -32.00
C LEU A 11 11.90 20.64 -31.20
N TRP A 12 13.17 21.06 -31.13
CA TRP A 12 14.23 20.36 -30.39
C TRP A 12 14.02 20.33 -28.88
N LEU A 13 13.29 21.28 -28.30
CA LEU A 13 12.92 21.26 -26.88
C LEU A 13 11.63 20.46 -26.62
N LEU A 14 10.66 20.55 -27.53
CA LEU A 14 9.34 19.92 -27.34
C LEU A 14 9.42 18.39 -27.39
N ILE A 15 10.12 17.84 -28.38
CA ILE A 15 10.22 16.39 -28.59
C ILE A 15 10.80 15.69 -27.35
N PRO A 16 12.00 16.02 -26.85
CA PRO A 16 12.56 15.35 -25.67
C PRO A 16 11.71 15.56 -24.42
N SER A 17 11.01 16.69 -24.29
CA SER A 17 10.09 16.94 -23.17
C SER A 17 8.89 16.00 -23.19
N ILE A 18 8.27 15.78 -24.36
CA ILE A 18 7.15 14.83 -24.52
C ILE A 18 7.61 13.39 -24.25
N VAL A 19 8.81 13.04 -24.72
CA VAL A 19 9.41 11.72 -24.48
C VAL A 19 9.65 11.50 -23.00
N LEU A 20 10.30 12.45 -22.33
CA LEU A 20 10.56 12.39 -20.90
C LEU A 20 9.25 12.29 -20.11
N PHE A 21 8.26 13.10 -20.45
CA PHE A 21 6.94 13.06 -19.82
C PHE A 21 6.27 11.69 -20.00
N THR A 22 6.30 11.14 -21.22
CA THR A 22 5.71 9.83 -21.51
C THR A 22 6.45 8.73 -20.74
N VAL A 23 7.78 8.77 -20.67
CA VAL A 23 8.57 7.82 -19.88
C VAL A 23 8.22 7.90 -18.38
N ILE A 24 8.13 9.11 -17.81
CA ILE A 24 7.77 9.31 -16.39
C ILE A 24 6.35 8.81 -16.11
N VAL A 25 5.37 9.19 -16.94
CA VAL A 25 3.97 8.76 -16.77
C VAL A 25 3.85 7.25 -16.92
N THR A 26 4.57 6.63 -17.86
CA THR A 26 4.50 5.17 -18.04
C THR A 26 5.20 4.44 -16.89
N ALA A 27 6.36 4.92 -16.43
CA ALA A 27 7.07 4.34 -15.28
C ALA A 27 6.27 4.44 -13.97
N THR A 28 5.60 5.57 -13.75
CA THR A 28 4.73 5.76 -12.58
C THR A 28 3.44 4.93 -12.68
N ALA A 29 2.83 4.81 -13.86
CA ALA A 29 1.62 4.03 -14.07
C ALA A 29 1.86 2.50 -14.03
N LEU A 30 3.04 2.04 -14.46
CA LEU A 30 3.39 0.61 -14.46
C LEU A 30 3.73 0.08 -13.06
N GLY A 31 4.14 0.96 -12.14
CA GLY A 31 4.60 0.57 -10.80
C GLY A 31 5.86 -0.32 -10.86
N THR A 32 6.46 -0.61 -9.71
CA THR A 32 7.54 -1.62 -9.66
C THR A 32 6.97 -2.99 -10.02
N PRO A 33 7.54 -3.70 -11.01
CA PRO A 33 7.12 -5.04 -11.37
C PRO A 33 7.02 -5.94 -10.13
N SER A 34 5.95 -6.71 -10.02
CA SER A 34 5.69 -7.58 -8.86
C SER A 34 6.83 -8.55 -8.56
N GLU A 35 7.55 -8.98 -9.60
CA GLU A 35 8.74 -9.85 -9.45
C GLU A 35 9.91 -9.15 -8.77
N ILE A 36 10.18 -7.89 -9.11
CA ILE A 36 11.23 -7.09 -8.46
C ILE A 36 10.84 -6.85 -7.00
N ARG A 37 9.56 -6.56 -6.76
CA ARG A 37 9.04 -6.37 -5.40
C ARG A 37 9.19 -7.64 -4.56
N PHE A 38 8.85 -8.80 -5.12
CA PHE A 38 9.00 -10.09 -4.45
C PHE A 38 10.47 -10.39 -4.12
N ARG A 39 11.40 -10.23 -5.07
CA ARG A 39 12.84 -10.41 -4.83
C ARG A 39 13.39 -9.42 -3.78
N ARG A 40 12.91 -8.17 -3.76
CA ARG A 40 13.29 -7.19 -2.74
C ARG A 40 12.77 -7.60 -1.37
N LYS A 41 11.51 -8.06 -1.29
CA LYS A 41 10.90 -8.58 -0.07
C LYS A 41 11.72 -9.75 0.49
N GLU A 42 12.08 -10.74 -0.33
CA GLU A 42 12.91 -11.88 0.10
C GLU A 42 14.28 -11.44 0.64
N ARG A 43 14.95 -10.49 -0.04
CA ARG A 43 16.23 -9.95 0.42
C ARG A 43 16.09 -9.19 1.75
N GLN A 44 15.02 -8.41 1.90
CA GLN A 44 14.74 -7.71 3.16
C GLN A 44 14.46 -8.68 4.29
N LEU A 45 13.73 -9.78 4.04
CA LEU A 45 13.41 -10.79 5.04
C LEU A 45 14.69 -11.53 5.48
N ALA A 46 15.54 -11.94 4.53
CA ALA A 46 16.83 -12.56 4.85
C ALA A 46 17.74 -11.62 5.67
N ARG A 47 17.79 -10.32 5.34
CA ARG A 47 18.52 -9.32 6.13
C ARG A 47 17.94 -9.14 7.53
N LEU A 48 16.62 -9.15 7.67
CA LEU A 48 15.95 -9.05 8.96
C LEU A 48 16.31 -10.23 9.87
N GLN A 49 16.25 -11.46 9.34
CA GLN A 49 16.63 -12.67 10.06
C GLN A 49 18.10 -12.63 10.48
N GLN A 50 19.00 -12.28 9.55
CA GLN A 50 20.42 -12.14 9.85
C GLN A 50 20.70 -11.08 10.92
N ALA A 51 20.02 -9.94 10.87
CA ALA A 51 20.16 -8.88 11.87
C ALA A 51 19.63 -9.32 13.24
N ALA A 52 18.53 -10.08 13.28
CA ALA A 52 17.96 -10.62 14.50
C ALA A 52 18.89 -11.65 15.17
N ASP A 53 19.56 -12.50 14.37
CA ASP A 53 20.51 -13.50 14.87
C ASP A 53 21.83 -12.89 15.37
N GLN A 54 22.25 -11.76 14.81
CA GLN A 54 23.51 -11.08 15.17
C GLN A 54 23.36 -10.13 16.36
N CYS A 55 22.14 -9.75 16.73
CA CYS A 55 21.91 -8.80 17.80
C CYS A 55 21.98 -9.48 19.16
N GLU A 56 23.13 -9.40 19.84
CA GLU A 56 23.28 -9.85 21.24
C GLU A 56 22.79 -8.81 22.27
N ASN A 57 22.39 -7.61 21.81
CA ASN A 57 22.01 -6.49 22.67
C ASN A 57 20.59 -6.63 23.24
N GLN A 58 20.32 -5.99 24.39
CA GLN A 58 18.99 -6.00 25.04
C GLN A 58 17.88 -5.29 24.26
N VAL A 59 18.22 -4.48 23.25
CA VAL A 59 17.25 -3.77 22.41
C VAL A 59 17.65 -3.91 20.95
N PHE A 60 16.72 -4.39 20.13
CA PHE A 60 16.85 -4.50 18.68
C PHE A 60 15.97 -3.44 18.03
N GLU A 61 16.59 -2.52 17.28
CA GLU A 61 15.89 -1.43 16.59
C GLU A 61 16.04 -1.59 15.07
N ILE A 62 14.94 -1.38 14.35
CA ILE A 62 14.94 -1.35 12.88
C ILE A 62 14.20 -0.12 12.38
N ASP A 63 14.71 0.52 11.32
CA ASP A 63 13.96 1.53 10.60
C ASP A 63 12.94 0.86 9.68
N TRP A 64 11.66 1.16 9.88
CA TRP A 64 10.56 0.67 9.05
C TRP A 64 10.75 0.97 7.56
N PHE A 65 11.38 2.10 7.20
CA PHE A 65 11.59 2.47 5.81
C PHE A 65 12.52 1.52 5.06
N ASP A 66 13.48 0.91 5.75
CA ASP A 66 14.41 -0.08 5.18
C ASP A 66 13.72 -1.40 4.83
N TYR A 67 12.56 -1.66 5.44
CA TYR A 67 11.77 -2.90 5.29
C TYR A 67 10.39 -2.67 4.68
N ARG A 68 10.16 -1.56 3.97
CA ARG A 68 8.84 -1.16 3.43
C ARG A 68 8.12 -2.17 2.54
N GLU A 69 8.81 -3.17 2.00
CA GLU A 69 8.19 -4.21 1.17
C GLU A 69 7.58 -5.35 2.02
N ILE A 70 7.94 -5.42 3.31
CA ILE A 70 7.43 -6.38 4.28
C ILE A 70 6.35 -5.71 5.14
N PRO A 71 5.12 -6.23 5.19
CA PRO A 71 4.09 -5.76 6.10
C PRO A 71 4.51 -5.87 7.59
N LYS A 72 4.13 -4.89 8.43
CA LYS A 72 4.49 -4.85 9.87
C LYS A 72 4.13 -6.16 10.57
N PRO A 73 2.94 -6.77 10.38
CA PRO A 73 2.61 -8.04 11.01
C PRO A 73 3.57 -9.20 10.67
N GLU A 74 4.16 -9.18 9.47
CA GLU A 74 5.10 -10.21 9.03
C GLU A 74 6.48 -10.01 9.66
N ILE A 75 6.95 -8.75 9.78
CA ILE A 75 8.16 -8.42 10.56
C ILE A 75 7.99 -8.89 12.01
N LEU A 76 6.84 -8.57 12.62
CA LEU A 76 6.54 -8.97 14.00
C LEU A 76 6.49 -10.49 14.19
N ALA A 77 6.05 -11.23 13.18
CA ALA A 77 6.01 -12.70 13.23
C ALA A 77 7.42 -13.29 13.14
N VAL A 78 8.22 -12.84 12.16
CA VAL A 78 9.60 -13.30 11.98
C VAL A 78 10.42 -13.01 13.23
N LEU A 79 10.41 -11.77 13.73
CA LEU A 79 11.21 -11.42 14.92
C LEU A 79 10.78 -12.20 16.17
N ARG A 80 9.49 -12.53 16.31
CA ARG A 80 9.00 -13.37 17.40
C ARG A 80 9.53 -14.80 17.33
N GLU A 81 9.68 -15.37 16.14
CA GLU A 81 10.30 -16.69 15.96
C GLU A 81 11.78 -16.70 16.41
N HIS A 82 12.44 -15.55 16.36
CA HIS A 82 13.80 -15.33 16.85
C HIS A 82 13.86 -14.84 18.32
N GLY A 83 12.77 -14.96 19.08
CA GLY A 83 12.76 -14.59 20.51
C GLY A 83 12.65 -13.11 20.81
N TRP A 84 12.32 -12.27 19.82
CA TRP A 84 12.15 -10.83 19.99
C TRP A 84 10.66 -10.45 20.15
N GLY A 85 10.38 -9.62 21.15
CA GLY A 85 9.09 -9.03 21.42
C GLY A 85 9.03 -7.56 21.03
N TYR A 86 8.05 -7.17 20.22
CA TYR A 86 7.80 -5.76 19.90
C TYR A 86 7.47 -4.93 21.15
N GLN A 87 8.19 -3.84 21.36
CA GLN A 87 8.02 -2.93 22.48
C GLN A 87 7.16 -1.73 22.08
N ASP A 88 7.65 -0.91 21.16
CA ASP A 88 7.02 0.31 20.68
C ASP A 88 7.54 0.71 19.30
N ASP A 89 6.95 1.79 18.77
CA ASP A 89 7.45 2.49 17.61
C ASP A 89 7.68 3.97 17.90
N ASP A 90 8.83 4.46 17.49
CA ASP A 90 9.27 5.84 17.68
C ASP A 90 9.30 6.55 16.33
N LEU A 91 8.48 7.58 16.18
CA LEU A 91 8.41 8.40 14.98
C LEU A 91 9.31 9.63 15.19
N GLY A 92 10.62 9.42 15.05
CA GLY A 92 11.62 10.46 15.23
C GLY A 92 11.87 11.27 13.95
N GLU A 93 12.71 12.31 14.08
CA GLU A 93 13.15 13.14 12.93
C GLU A 93 13.96 12.33 11.91
N ALA A 94 14.62 11.25 12.36
CA ALA A 94 15.49 10.42 11.53
C ALA A 94 14.76 9.29 10.80
N GLY A 95 13.56 8.89 11.23
CA GLY A 95 12.85 7.75 10.67
C GLY A 95 11.76 7.18 11.58
N TRP A 96 11.11 6.13 11.10
CA TRP A 96 10.10 5.39 11.87
C TRP A 96 10.76 4.13 12.42
N LEU A 97 11.25 4.21 13.66
CA LEU A 97 11.96 3.13 14.31
C LEU A 97 10.98 2.18 14.99
N LEU A 98 11.19 0.87 14.81
CA LEU A 98 10.49 -0.17 15.54
C LEU A 98 11.47 -0.77 16.56
N ARG A 99 11.11 -0.74 17.85
CA ARG A 99 11.94 -1.30 18.92
C ARG A 99 11.44 -2.67 19.38
N PHE A 100 12.38 -3.56 19.64
CA PHE A 100 12.15 -4.92 20.09
C PHE A 100 13.05 -5.23 21.28
N VAL A 101 12.53 -6.01 22.22
CA VAL A 101 13.25 -6.49 23.40
C VAL A 101 13.18 -8.02 23.47
N PRO A 102 14.10 -8.70 24.17
CA PRO A 102 13.99 -10.14 24.41
C PRO A 102 12.61 -10.51 24.97
N ALA A 103 12.02 -11.58 24.44
CA ALA A 103 10.69 -12.02 24.84
C ALA A 103 10.61 -12.36 26.34
N GLU A 104 11.71 -12.86 26.93
CA GLU A 104 11.78 -13.21 28.36
C GLU A 104 11.64 -11.99 29.29
N ASP A 105 12.31 -10.88 28.96
CA ASP A 105 12.26 -9.65 29.75
C ASP A 105 10.89 -8.95 29.67
N ARG A 106 10.14 -9.22 28.60
CA ARG A 106 8.81 -8.67 28.39
C ARG A 106 7.77 -9.24 29.35
N ASP A 107 7.88 -10.53 29.69
CA ASP A 107 6.78 -11.22 30.37
C ASP A 107 6.65 -10.85 31.85
N ALA A 108 7.76 -10.56 32.54
CA ALA A 108 7.75 -10.19 33.96
C ALA A 108 7.41 -8.70 34.18
N ASN A 109 8.21 -7.80 33.64
CA ASN A 109 8.02 -6.35 33.85
C ASN A 109 6.90 -5.78 32.96
N GLY A 110 6.78 -6.28 31.73
CA GLY A 110 5.81 -5.77 30.77
C GLY A 110 4.36 -6.02 31.20
N LYS A 111 4.10 -7.08 31.99
CA LYS A 111 2.78 -7.36 32.51
C LYS A 111 2.35 -6.33 33.54
N GLU A 112 3.17 -6.04 34.54
CA GLU A 112 2.86 -5.04 35.58
C GLU A 112 2.73 -3.64 34.98
N ASP A 113 3.62 -3.28 34.06
CA ASP A 113 3.56 -2.00 33.36
C ASP A 113 2.35 -1.88 32.45
N ALA A 114 1.96 -2.94 31.75
CA ALA A 114 0.73 -2.96 30.97
C ALA A 114 -0.51 -2.83 31.88
N GLN A 115 -0.54 -3.46 33.06
CA GLN A 115 -1.64 -3.26 34.00
C GLN A 115 -1.70 -1.83 34.54
N ARG A 116 -0.55 -1.24 34.88
CA ARG A 116 -0.48 0.15 35.36
C ARG A 116 -0.97 1.14 34.29
N ARG A 117 -0.48 1.01 33.05
CA ARG A 117 -0.91 1.84 31.92
C ARG A 117 -2.40 1.68 31.64
N LEU A 118 -2.90 0.44 31.53
CA LEU A 118 -4.32 0.19 31.30
C LEU A 118 -5.21 0.82 32.39
N ARG A 119 -4.81 0.73 33.67
CA ARG A 119 -5.56 1.37 34.76
C ARG A 119 -5.56 2.89 34.66
N ALA A 120 -4.44 3.50 34.28
CA ALA A 120 -4.35 4.94 34.05
C ALA A 120 -5.23 5.36 32.87
N ASP A 121 -5.11 4.68 31.73
CA ASP A 121 -5.87 4.98 30.52
C ASP A 121 -7.38 4.84 30.74
N LEU A 122 -7.82 3.83 31.50
CA LEU A 122 -9.25 3.66 31.83
C LEU A 122 -9.77 4.67 32.84
N ARG A 123 -8.92 5.21 33.73
CA ARG A 123 -9.29 6.26 34.68
C ARG A 123 -9.48 7.60 33.95
N ASP A 124 -8.61 7.86 32.98
CA ASP A 124 -8.56 9.11 32.24
C ASP A 124 -9.36 9.00 30.90
N ALA A 125 -10.11 7.91 30.72
CA ALA A 125 -10.89 7.62 29.52
C ALA A 125 -12.07 8.60 29.34
N GLU A 126 -11.96 9.45 28.32
CA GLU A 126 -13.08 10.27 27.85
C GLU A 126 -13.96 9.46 26.89
N MET A 127 -15.27 9.43 27.18
CA MET A 127 -16.25 8.80 26.30
C MET A 127 -16.51 9.71 25.10
N ASP A 128 -16.65 9.11 23.92
CA ASP A 128 -17.02 9.84 22.71
C ASP A 128 -18.47 10.39 22.79
N VAL A 129 -18.88 11.08 21.73
CA VAL A 129 -20.26 11.63 21.59
C VAL A 129 -21.36 10.55 21.64
N ARG A 130 -21.02 9.28 21.50
CA ARG A 130 -21.94 8.12 21.59
C ARG A 130 -21.87 7.43 22.96
N GLY A 131 -21.10 7.96 23.91
CA GLY A 131 -20.90 7.36 25.22
C GLY A 131 -20.02 6.11 25.19
N ALA A 132 -19.18 5.96 24.16
CA ALA A 132 -18.30 4.81 23.96
C ALA A 132 -16.82 5.21 24.06
N TYR A 133 -16.01 4.28 24.57
CA TYR A 133 -14.55 4.39 24.59
C TYR A 133 -13.94 3.19 23.86
N HIS A 134 -13.07 3.46 22.88
CA HIS A 134 -12.46 2.43 22.05
C HIS A 134 -11.08 2.05 22.60
N LEU A 135 -11.00 0.91 23.27
CA LEU A 135 -9.75 0.37 23.80
C LEU A 135 -9.11 -0.59 22.81
N ASP A 136 -7.94 -0.24 22.28
CA ASP A 136 -7.12 -1.17 21.49
C ASP A 136 -6.31 -2.08 22.41
N THR A 137 -6.64 -3.38 22.45
CA THR A 137 -5.97 -4.33 23.35
C THR A 137 -4.56 -4.67 22.90
N SER A 138 -4.18 -4.34 21.66
CA SER A 138 -2.82 -4.63 21.15
C SER A 138 -1.75 -3.82 21.91
N GLN A 139 -2.11 -2.65 22.45
CA GLN A 139 -1.24 -1.81 23.27
C GLN A 139 -0.90 -2.45 24.64
N TYR A 140 -1.71 -3.41 25.08
CA TYR A 140 -1.53 -4.14 26.34
C TYR A 140 -1.28 -5.64 26.08
N ALA A 141 -0.55 -5.96 25.01
CA ALA A 141 -0.28 -7.33 24.56
C ALA A 141 0.18 -8.32 25.65
N PRO A 142 0.94 -7.93 26.70
CA PRO A 142 1.29 -8.84 27.81
C PRO A 142 0.10 -9.30 28.65
N LEU A 143 -1.05 -8.60 28.59
CA LEU A 143 -2.25 -8.96 29.33
C LEU A 143 -3.13 -9.90 28.52
N SER A 144 -3.54 -10.99 29.16
CA SER A 144 -4.56 -11.86 28.57
C SER A 144 -5.92 -11.16 28.53
N TYR A 145 -6.77 -11.57 27.58
CA TYR A 145 -8.12 -11.00 27.46
C TYR A 145 -8.97 -11.09 28.74
N PRO A 146 -8.94 -12.19 29.52
CA PRO A 146 -9.61 -12.25 30.82
C PRO A 146 -9.10 -11.20 31.82
N GLU A 147 -7.80 -10.92 31.85
CA GLU A 147 -7.20 -9.92 32.73
C GLU A 147 -7.62 -8.50 32.34
N ILE A 148 -7.56 -8.17 31.04
CA ILE A 148 -8.06 -6.88 30.52
C ILE A 148 -9.53 -6.71 30.92
N ARG A 149 -10.36 -7.73 30.72
CA ARG A 149 -11.78 -7.68 31.10
C ARG A 149 -11.99 -7.49 32.60
N GLY A 150 -11.15 -8.11 33.43
CA GLY A 150 -11.15 -7.93 34.88
C GLY A 150 -10.84 -6.48 35.27
N ILE A 151 -9.80 -5.89 34.67
CA ILE A 151 -9.39 -4.50 34.93
C ILE A 151 -10.47 -3.51 34.44
N VAL A 152 -11.02 -3.71 33.24
CA VAL A 152 -12.14 -2.91 32.70
C VAL A 152 -13.36 -2.95 33.62
N ARG A 153 -13.71 -4.12 34.13
CA ARG A 153 -14.82 -4.27 35.09
C ARG A 153 -14.51 -3.56 36.41
N ALA A 154 -13.28 -3.65 36.90
CA ALA A 154 -12.86 -2.97 38.13
C ALA A 154 -12.90 -1.43 37.98
N ALA A 155 -12.70 -0.91 36.77
CA ALA A 155 -12.88 0.50 36.44
C ALA A 155 -14.36 0.94 36.30
N GLY A 156 -15.32 0.02 36.52
CA GLY A 156 -16.75 0.32 36.42
C GLY A 156 -17.28 0.41 35.00
N LEU A 157 -16.54 -0.09 34.00
CA LEU A 157 -16.95 -0.06 32.59
C LEU A 157 -17.45 -1.43 32.12
N THR A 158 -18.37 -1.42 31.14
CA THR A 158 -18.91 -2.61 30.49
C THR A 158 -18.44 -2.72 29.04
N VAL A 159 -18.05 -3.92 28.63
CA VAL A 159 -17.66 -4.21 27.24
C VAL A 159 -18.94 -4.35 26.40
N ALA A 160 -19.23 -3.36 25.56
CA ALA A 160 -20.40 -3.35 24.67
C ALA A 160 -20.14 -4.18 23.41
N THR A 161 -18.95 -4.06 22.82
CA THR A 161 -18.59 -4.80 21.58
C THR A 161 -17.12 -5.21 21.60
N ASN A 162 -16.83 -6.34 20.96
CA ASN A 162 -15.48 -6.87 20.80
C ASN A 162 -15.25 -7.15 19.30
N THR A 163 -14.43 -6.30 18.67
CA THR A 163 -14.12 -6.40 17.25
C THR A 163 -12.69 -6.91 17.09
N ARG A 164 -12.51 -8.02 16.36
CA ARG A 164 -11.17 -8.46 15.93
C ARG A 164 -10.79 -7.73 14.64
N THR A 165 -9.64 -7.08 14.65
CA THR A 165 -9.03 -6.45 13.47
C THR A 165 -7.78 -7.24 13.06
N ALA A 166 -7.20 -6.92 11.90
CA ALA A 166 -5.94 -7.54 11.48
C ALA A 166 -4.75 -7.19 12.40
N VAL A 167 -4.85 -6.05 13.11
CA VAL A 167 -3.79 -5.51 13.99
C VAL A 167 -3.97 -5.97 15.44
N GLY A 168 -5.17 -6.41 15.82
CA GLY A 168 -5.44 -6.87 17.17
C GLY A 168 -6.91 -7.01 17.49
N ARG A 169 -7.30 -6.61 18.69
CA ARG A 169 -8.69 -6.63 19.14
C ARG A 169 -9.02 -5.26 19.73
N THR A 170 -10.12 -4.69 19.31
CA THR A 170 -10.62 -3.42 19.83
C THR A 170 -11.88 -3.71 20.66
N LEU A 171 -11.87 -3.24 21.91
CA LEU A 171 -13.03 -3.32 22.80
C LEU A 171 -13.73 -1.98 22.82
N VAL A 172 -15.02 -1.99 22.57
CA VAL A 172 -15.87 -0.81 22.74
C VAL A 172 -16.43 -0.88 24.15
N LEU A 173 -15.99 0.05 25.00
CA LEU A 173 -16.36 0.16 26.40
C LEU A 173 -17.44 1.23 26.58
N SER A 174 -18.26 1.07 27.61
CA SER A 174 -19.33 2.01 27.94
C SER A 174 -19.59 2.05 29.44
N LYS A 175 -20.23 3.11 29.92
CA LYS A 175 -20.73 3.16 31.29
C LYS A 175 -21.91 2.21 31.45
N PRO A 176 -22.11 1.63 32.65
CA PRO A 176 -23.27 0.80 32.94
C PRO A 176 -24.55 1.54 32.56
N GLN A 177 -25.54 0.83 31.99
CA GLN A 177 -26.82 1.38 31.54
C GLN A 177 -26.77 2.33 30.33
N THR A 178 -25.61 2.50 29.69
CA THR A 178 -25.53 3.26 28.43
C THR A 178 -25.65 2.28 27.26
N THR A 179 -26.66 2.45 26.40
CA THR A 179 -26.79 1.70 25.15
C THR A 179 -25.85 2.31 24.10
N VAL A 180 -24.72 1.65 23.86
CA VAL A 180 -23.84 2.01 22.74
C VAL A 180 -24.53 1.63 21.44
N LEU A 181 -24.87 2.63 20.62
CA LEU A 181 -25.32 2.40 19.26
C LEU A 181 -24.11 2.02 18.42
N SER A 182 -23.95 0.72 18.12
CA SER A 182 -22.95 0.28 17.14
C SER A 182 -23.32 0.82 15.76
N SER A 183 -22.33 1.06 14.92
CA SER A 183 -22.57 1.39 13.49
C SER A 183 -23.35 0.28 12.76
N SER A 184 -23.42 -0.94 13.33
CA SER A 184 -24.29 -2.03 12.86
C SER A 184 -25.77 -1.87 13.21
N ASP A 185 -26.10 -1.02 14.18
CA ASP A 185 -27.43 -0.92 14.78
C ASP A 185 -28.25 0.25 14.20
N GLY A 186 -27.61 1.09 13.38
CA GLY A 186 -28.29 2.09 12.56
C GLY A 186 -28.69 1.56 11.17
N PRO A 187 -29.49 2.33 10.40
CA PRO A 187 -29.84 2.00 9.01
C PRO A 187 -28.62 1.97 8.06
N PHE A 188 -27.46 2.45 8.51
CA PHE A 188 -26.17 2.40 7.84
C PHE A 188 -25.36 1.17 8.23
N LYS A 189 -25.96 -0.02 8.18
CA LYS A 189 -25.20 -1.28 8.20
C LYS A 189 -24.10 -1.17 7.13
N PRO A 190 -22.81 -1.38 7.47
CA PRO A 190 -21.85 -1.75 6.43
C PRO A 190 -22.43 -2.98 5.75
N LYS A 191 -22.93 -2.80 4.53
CA LYS A 191 -23.72 -3.79 3.81
C LYS A 191 -22.89 -5.05 3.71
N ALA A 192 -23.33 -6.11 4.39
CA ALA A 192 -22.85 -7.49 4.36
C ALA A 192 -21.44 -7.66 3.77
N THR A 193 -20.44 -7.86 4.63
CA THR A 193 -19.15 -8.44 4.23
C THR A 193 -19.42 -9.56 3.23
N LEU A 194 -18.98 -9.36 1.99
CA LEU A 194 -19.16 -10.35 0.91
C LEU A 194 -18.72 -11.72 1.44
N PRO A 195 -19.45 -12.80 1.14
CA PRO A 195 -19.01 -14.15 1.47
C PRO A 195 -17.55 -14.33 1.01
N SER A 196 -16.73 -15.03 1.79
CA SER A 196 -15.31 -15.27 1.46
C SER A 196 -15.11 -15.77 0.02
N ARG A 197 -16.03 -16.59 -0.47
CA ARG A 197 -16.06 -17.09 -1.85
C ARG A 197 -16.19 -15.98 -2.90
N ASP A 198 -16.93 -14.91 -2.61
CA ASP A 198 -17.09 -13.78 -3.53
C ASP A 198 -15.89 -12.84 -3.47
N LEU A 199 -15.23 -12.71 -2.31
CA LEU A 199 -13.95 -12.00 -2.21
C LEU A 199 -12.85 -12.67 -3.05
N ASP A 200 -12.77 -14.00 -3.05
CA ASP A 200 -11.79 -14.72 -3.85
C ASP A 200 -12.06 -14.60 -5.36
N ARG A 201 -13.34 -14.61 -5.76
CA ARG A 201 -13.74 -14.32 -7.15
C ARG A 201 -13.37 -12.90 -7.57
N VAL A 202 -13.55 -11.91 -6.69
CA VAL A 202 -13.17 -10.51 -6.95
C VAL A 202 -11.65 -10.41 -7.13
N ARG A 203 -10.86 -11.07 -6.27
CA ARG A 203 -9.40 -11.11 -6.41
C ARG A 203 -8.95 -11.76 -7.70
N GLU A 204 -9.58 -12.88 -8.09
CA GLU A 204 -9.26 -13.56 -9.34
C GLU A 204 -9.57 -12.69 -10.56
N ARG A 205 -10.75 -12.05 -10.60
CA ARG A 205 -11.11 -11.08 -11.64
C ARG A 205 -10.14 -9.90 -11.68
N GLN A 206 -9.74 -9.38 -10.53
CA GLN A 206 -8.77 -8.30 -10.45
C GLN A 206 -7.41 -8.71 -11.05
N ARG A 207 -6.96 -9.96 -10.84
CA ARG A 207 -5.73 -10.49 -11.47
C ARG A 207 -5.87 -10.60 -12.99
N VAL A 208 -7.02 -11.07 -13.49
CA VAL A 208 -7.28 -11.17 -14.94
C VAL A 208 -7.27 -9.79 -15.58
N TRP A 209 -7.98 -8.83 -14.99
CA TRP A 209 -8.01 -7.44 -15.47
C TRP A 209 -6.63 -6.78 -15.43
N ALA A 210 -5.87 -7.00 -14.36
CA ALA A 210 -4.49 -6.50 -14.26
C ALA A 210 -3.59 -7.05 -15.37
N LYS A 211 -3.67 -8.36 -15.67
CA LYS A 211 -2.91 -8.97 -16.78
C LYS A 211 -3.28 -8.36 -18.14
N GLN A 212 -4.57 -8.18 -18.40
CA GLN A 212 -5.04 -7.60 -19.66
C GLN A 212 -4.60 -6.14 -19.80
N PHE A 213 -4.71 -5.36 -18.72
CA PHE A 213 -4.26 -3.97 -18.69
C PHE A 213 -2.74 -3.89 -18.94
N ASN A 214 -1.93 -4.66 -18.19
CA ASN A 214 -0.48 -4.67 -18.33
C ASN A 214 -0.04 -5.05 -19.75
N ARG A 215 -0.74 -5.97 -20.42
CA ARG A 215 -0.48 -6.30 -21.83
C ARG A 215 -0.71 -5.11 -22.76
N GLN A 216 -1.79 -4.35 -22.58
CA GLN A 216 -2.05 -3.17 -23.41
C GLN A 216 -1.07 -2.05 -23.14
N VAL A 217 -0.68 -1.84 -21.88
CA VAL A 217 0.34 -0.85 -21.52
C VAL A 217 1.70 -1.23 -22.11
N GLY A 218 2.10 -2.51 -22.06
CA GLY A 218 3.34 -2.97 -22.69
C GLY A 218 3.35 -2.76 -24.20
N LEU A 219 2.24 -3.02 -24.90
CA LEU A 219 2.10 -2.75 -26.33
C LEU A 219 2.15 -1.24 -26.63
N ALA A 220 1.48 -0.42 -25.82
CA ALA A 220 1.55 1.03 -25.96
C ALA A 220 2.99 1.52 -25.78
N PHE A 221 3.72 1.03 -24.77
CA PHE A 221 5.11 1.41 -24.59
C PHE A 221 5.99 1.03 -25.80
N LEU A 222 5.85 -0.20 -26.32
CA LEU A 222 6.59 -0.66 -27.48
C LEU A 222 6.31 0.20 -28.73
N HIS A 223 5.03 0.43 -29.05
CA HIS A 223 4.66 1.22 -30.22
C HIS A 223 4.98 2.71 -30.06
N GLY A 224 4.86 3.26 -28.86
CA GLY A 224 5.25 4.63 -28.56
C GLY A 224 6.76 4.82 -28.74
N PHE A 225 7.58 3.88 -28.27
CA PHE A 225 9.02 3.91 -28.46
C PHE A 225 9.38 3.81 -29.94
N ILE A 226 8.89 2.78 -30.66
CA ILE A 226 9.18 2.62 -32.10
C ILE A 226 8.71 3.84 -32.91
N GLY A 227 7.51 4.34 -32.62
CA GLY A 227 6.93 5.49 -33.31
C GLY A 227 7.71 6.77 -33.08
N LEU A 228 8.25 6.95 -31.88
CA LEU A 228 9.13 8.08 -31.58
C LEU A 228 10.42 8.03 -32.40
N PHE A 229 11.09 6.89 -32.45
CA PHE A 229 12.33 6.75 -33.24
C PHE A 229 12.06 6.93 -34.75
N ALA A 230 10.97 6.36 -35.26
CA ALA A 230 10.57 6.53 -36.65
C ALA A 230 10.22 7.99 -36.96
N LEU A 231 9.55 8.69 -36.04
CA LEU A 231 9.22 10.11 -36.19
C LEU A 231 10.48 10.98 -36.17
N ALA A 232 11.40 10.72 -35.23
CA ALA A 232 12.68 11.43 -35.17
C ALA A 232 13.47 11.24 -36.47
N ALA A 233 13.56 9.99 -36.98
CA ALA A 233 14.20 9.69 -38.25
C ALA A 233 13.53 10.41 -39.44
N ALA A 234 12.19 10.47 -39.45
CA ALA A 234 11.43 11.17 -40.47
C ALA A 234 11.69 12.69 -40.45
N LEU A 235 11.74 13.29 -39.25
CA LEU A 235 12.02 14.72 -39.07
C LEU A 235 13.46 15.09 -39.45
N THR A 236 14.43 14.21 -39.25
CA THR A 236 15.83 14.45 -39.63
C THR A 236 16.13 14.12 -41.09
N SER A 237 15.22 13.44 -41.80
CA SER A 237 15.43 13.05 -43.19
C SER A 237 15.14 14.21 -44.15
N GLU A 238 16.10 14.54 -45.01
CA GLU A 238 15.89 15.57 -46.03
C GLU A 238 14.88 15.08 -47.09
N PRO A 239 13.98 15.94 -47.57
CA PRO A 239 13.03 15.57 -48.62
C PRO A 239 13.71 15.19 -49.95
N ALA A 240 14.97 15.56 -50.14
CA ALA A 240 15.79 15.21 -51.30
C ALA A 240 16.06 13.69 -51.42
N ASP A 241 16.01 12.94 -50.30
CA ASP A 241 16.19 11.48 -50.28
C ASP A 241 14.96 10.71 -50.80
N GLY A 242 13.91 11.42 -51.23
CA GLY A 242 12.75 10.89 -51.93
C GLY A 242 12.07 9.74 -51.19
N THR A 243 12.34 8.51 -51.61
CA THR A 243 11.72 7.27 -51.11
C THR A 243 11.97 7.02 -49.63
N GLY A 244 13.14 7.39 -49.10
CA GLY A 244 13.50 7.18 -47.68
C GLY A 244 12.66 8.02 -46.74
N HIS A 245 12.43 9.29 -47.11
CA HIS A 245 11.62 10.24 -46.35
C HIS A 245 10.17 9.76 -46.20
N TYR A 246 9.52 9.38 -47.30
CA TYR A 246 8.14 8.88 -47.26
C TYR A 246 8.00 7.56 -46.50
N LEU A 247 8.99 6.67 -46.58
CA LEU A 247 8.99 5.42 -45.82
C LEU A 247 9.08 5.67 -44.31
N ALA A 248 9.94 6.60 -43.88
CA ALA A 248 10.07 6.95 -42.46
C ALA A 248 8.76 7.54 -41.91
N TRP A 249 8.11 8.45 -42.64
CA TRP A 249 6.80 8.99 -42.28
C TRP A 249 5.69 7.93 -42.23
N ALA A 250 5.68 7.00 -43.19
CA ALA A 250 4.72 5.91 -43.20
C ALA A 250 4.89 5.00 -41.95
N LEU A 251 6.12 4.64 -41.60
CA LEU A 251 6.43 3.86 -40.41
C LEU A 251 6.05 4.60 -39.12
N ALA A 252 6.37 5.89 -39.01
CA ALA A 252 5.99 6.72 -37.88
C ALA A 252 4.47 6.78 -37.70
N THR A 253 3.74 6.97 -38.80
CA THR A 253 2.28 7.03 -38.81
C THR A 253 1.66 5.70 -38.36
N VAL A 254 2.15 4.58 -38.89
CA VAL A 254 1.66 3.24 -38.50
C VAL A 254 1.94 2.97 -37.02
N ALA A 255 3.14 3.28 -36.53
CA ALA A 255 3.49 3.09 -35.13
C ALA A 255 2.63 3.96 -34.20
N LEU A 256 2.36 5.22 -34.58
CA LEU A 256 1.48 6.11 -33.83
C LEU A 256 0.04 5.59 -33.78
N LEU A 257 -0.50 5.09 -34.91
CA LEU A 257 -1.83 4.48 -34.93
C LEU A 257 -1.93 3.24 -34.04
N LEU A 258 -0.88 2.40 -34.02
CA LEU A 258 -0.81 1.24 -33.14
C LEU A 258 -0.72 1.65 -31.67
N PHE A 259 0.05 2.70 -31.36
CA PHE A 259 0.12 3.30 -30.03
C PHE A 259 -1.25 3.77 -29.56
N ILE A 260 -1.93 4.60 -30.35
CA ILE A 260 -3.28 5.12 -30.04
C ILE A 260 -4.24 3.95 -29.80
N ARG A 261 -4.22 2.93 -30.67
CA ARG A 261 -5.07 1.74 -30.52
C ARG A 261 -4.79 0.99 -29.21
N ALA A 262 -3.53 0.82 -28.82
CA ALA A 262 -3.15 0.16 -27.56
C ALA A 262 -3.61 0.98 -26.34
N VAL A 263 -3.45 2.31 -26.36
CA VAL A 263 -3.93 3.20 -25.30
C VAL A 263 -5.45 3.15 -25.16
N LEU A 264 -6.20 3.24 -26.27
CA LEU A 264 -7.66 3.15 -26.26
C LEU A 264 -8.15 1.80 -25.69
N LYS A 265 -7.49 0.69 -26.04
CA LYS A 265 -7.79 -0.62 -25.44
C LYS A 265 -7.46 -0.67 -23.94
N GLY A 266 -6.36 -0.06 -23.52
CA GLY A 266 -6.02 0.06 -22.10
C GLY A 266 -7.06 0.84 -21.30
N LEU A 267 -7.57 1.94 -21.87
CA LEU A 267 -8.66 2.73 -21.29
C LEU A 267 -9.98 1.96 -21.22
N ASP A 268 -10.34 1.22 -22.27
CA ASP A 268 -11.54 0.37 -22.28
C ASP A 268 -11.46 -0.72 -21.20
N VAL A 269 -10.31 -1.39 -21.08
CA VAL A 269 -10.05 -2.36 -20.00
C VAL A 269 -10.20 -1.71 -18.62
N ARG A 270 -9.68 -0.48 -18.44
CA ARG A 270 -9.81 0.26 -17.18
C ARG A 270 -11.26 0.62 -16.88
N ARG A 271 -12.03 1.07 -17.87
CA ARG A 271 -13.47 1.39 -17.73
C ARG A 271 -14.26 0.15 -17.35
N LYS A 272 -14.11 -0.95 -18.11
CA LYS A 272 -14.78 -2.24 -17.81
C LYS A 272 -14.45 -2.76 -16.41
N ARG A 273 -13.18 -2.66 -16.00
CA ARG A 273 -12.78 -2.98 -14.62
C ARG A 273 -13.51 -2.12 -13.59
N TRP A 274 -13.66 -0.82 -13.86
CA TRP A 274 -14.38 0.11 -12.99
C TRP A 274 -15.89 -0.15 -12.97
N ASP A 275 -16.51 -0.49 -14.08
CA ASP A 275 -17.94 -0.84 -14.12
C ASP A 275 -18.20 -2.14 -13.33
N GLU A 276 -17.30 -3.13 -13.46
CA GLU A 276 -17.41 -4.41 -12.76
C GLU A 276 -17.06 -4.36 -11.27
N LEU A 277 -16.09 -3.54 -10.87
CA LEU A 277 -15.57 -3.52 -9.49
C LEU A 277 -15.89 -2.23 -8.73
N GLY A 278 -16.26 -1.16 -9.42
CA GLY A 278 -16.52 0.16 -8.82
C GLY A 278 -17.62 0.08 -7.78
N HIS A 279 -18.72 -0.61 -8.07
CA HIS A 279 -19.80 -0.83 -7.12
C HIS A 279 -19.41 -1.68 -5.89
N LEU A 280 -18.27 -2.37 -5.93
CA LEU A 280 -17.70 -3.12 -4.80
C LEU A 280 -16.64 -2.31 -4.03
N LEU A 281 -16.06 -1.29 -4.66
CA LEU A 281 -15.03 -0.41 -4.09
C LEU A 281 -15.61 0.89 -3.52
N GLU A 282 -16.75 1.35 -4.04
CA GLU A 282 -17.48 2.54 -3.57
C GLU A 282 -18.49 2.23 -2.43
N ARG A 283 -18.52 0.98 -1.94
CA ARG A 283 -19.37 0.54 -0.82
C ARG A 283 -18.57 0.34 0.45
#